data_AF-A0A0C1XG41-F1
#
_entry.id   AF-A0A0C1XG41-F1
#
_cell.length_a   1.000
_cell.length_b   1.000
_cell.length_c   1.000
_cell.angle_alpha   90.00
_cell.angle_beta   90.00
_cell.angle_gamma   90.00
#
_symmetry.space_group_name_H-M   'P 1'
#
loop_
_entity.id
_entity.type
_entity.pdbx_description
1 polymer ?
#
loop_
_entity_poly.entity_id
_entity_poly.type
_entity_poly.pdbx_seq_one_letter_code
_entity_poly.pdbx_strand_id
1 'polypeptide(L)'
;TLMRRGGRIGAGIGPSTRWVVMEELRAQGVRLLTGVGYEEITREGVLVVDAEGGRELVPADHVVLAAGQESERDVAATLRRAGVPFESAGGVAGTEGLNAVRATAEGLRAAHRITRITRERGNTPRR
;
A
#
# COMPACT_ATOMS: atom_id res chain seq x y z
N THR A 1 -0.22 8.40 -18.92
CA THR A 1 0.47 9.36 -18.03
C THR A 1 0.56 8.79 -16.64
N LEU A 2 1.69 8.93 -15.96
CA LEU A 2 1.85 8.59 -14.54
C LEU A 2 2.13 9.87 -13.76
N MET A 3 1.33 10.11 -12.73
CA MET A 3 1.34 11.36 -11.97
C MET A 3 1.69 11.10 -10.50
N ARG A 4 2.42 12.03 -9.89
CA ARG A 4 2.76 11.96 -8.47
C ARG A 4 2.86 13.34 -7.83
N ARG A 5 2.24 13.51 -6.66
CA ARG A 5 2.36 14.74 -5.85
C ARG A 5 3.79 15.02 -5.36
N GLY A 6 4.49 14.00 -4.89
CA GLY A 6 5.89 14.14 -4.47
C GLY A 6 6.85 14.29 -5.65
N GLY A 7 8.04 14.83 -5.39
CA GLY A 7 9.04 15.15 -6.43
C GLY A 7 9.74 13.96 -7.09
N ARG A 8 9.46 12.71 -6.69
CA ARG A 8 10.12 11.53 -7.27
C ARG A 8 9.20 10.32 -7.39
N ILE A 9 9.00 9.85 -8.61
CA ILE A 9 8.34 8.57 -8.93
C ILE A 9 9.24 7.40 -8.52
N GLY A 10 8.65 6.35 -7.96
CA GLY A 10 9.37 5.15 -7.51
C GLY A 10 10.30 5.40 -6.32
N ALA A 11 10.01 6.37 -5.45
CA ALA A 11 10.91 6.77 -4.36
C ALA A 11 11.20 5.65 -3.34
N GLY A 12 10.31 4.68 -3.18
CA GLY A 12 10.49 3.50 -2.32
C GLY A 12 11.06 2.27 -3.02
N ILE A 13 11.42 2.37 -4.31
CA ILE A 13 12.02 1.26 -5.08
C ILE A 13 13.54 1.34 -4.90
N GLY A 14 14.17 0.17 -4.65
CA GLY A 14 15.63 0.07 -4.55
C GLY A 14 16.34 0.59 -5.82
N PRO A 15 17.52 1.24 -5.71
CA PRO A 15 18.18 1.89 -6.85
C PRO A 15 18.40 0.96 -8.04
N SER A 16 18.82 -0.29 -7.80
CA SER A 16 19.10 -1.31 -8.81
C SER A 16 17.89 -1.71 -9.66
N THR A 17 16.68 -1.61 -9.10
CA THR A 17 15.42 -1.90 -9.80
C THR A 17 14.81 -0.63 -10.41
N ARG A 18 14.95 0.50 -9.71
CA ARG A 18 14.29 1.74 -10.09
C ARG A 18 14.71 2.21 -11.47
N TRP A 19 16.00 2.18 -11.80
CA TRP A 19 16.48 2.72 -13.08
C TRP A 19 15.84 1.98 -14.27
N VAL A 20 15.81 0.64 -14.23
CA VAL A 20 15.19 -0.21 -15.27
C VAL A 20 13.71 0.13 -15.44
N VAL A 21 12.96 0.19 -14.34
CA VAL A 21 11.51 0.51 -14.38
C VAL A 21 11.27 1.88 -14.99
N MET A 22 12.07 2.88 -14.63
CA MET A 22 11.91 4.23 -15.17
C MET A 22 12.33 4.33 -16.63
N GLU A 23 13.27 3.51 -17.08
CA GLU A 23 13.68 3.44 -18.48
C GLU A 23 12.59 2.79 -19.34
N GLU A 24 12.03 1.66 -18.88
CA GLU A 24 10.92 0.97 -19.53
C GLU A 24 9.70 1.89 -19.69
N LEU A 25 9.30 2.61 -18.62
CA LEU A 25 8.19 3.57 -18.71
C LEU A 25 8.43 4.63 -19.79
N ARG A 26 9.65 5.13 -19.94
CA ARG A 26 9.98 6.12 -20.98
C ARG A 26 10.00 5.50 -22.36
N ALA A 27 10.53 4.28 -22.50
CA ALA A 27 10.53 3.54 -23.75
C ALA A 27 9.10 3.29 -24.27
N GLN A 28 8.15 3.05 -23.35
CA GLN A 28 6.72 2.92 -23.66
C GLN A 28 6.00 4.28 -23.84
N GLY A 29 6.73 5.40 -23.89
CA GLY A 29 6.15 6.73 -24.10
C GLY A 29 5.29 7.25 -22.94
N VAL A 30 5.44 6.71 -21.73
CA VAL A 30 4.66 7.16 -20.57
C VAL A 30 5.11 8.56 -20.17
N ARG A 31 4.21 9.55 -20.28
CA ARG A 31 4.40 10.89 -19.71
C ARG A 31 4.46 10.80 -18.18
N LEU A 32 5.56 11.26 -17.58
CA LEU A 32 5.81 11.21 -16.13
C LEU A 32 5.70 12.64 -15.54
N LEU A 33 4.75 12.84 -14.63
CA LEU A 33 4.53 14.13 -13.97
C LEU A 33 4.77 14.01 -12.46
N THR A 34 5.57 14.91 -11.91
CA THR A 34 5.89 15.00 -10.48
C THR A 34 5.55 16.38 -9.96
N GLY A 35 5.35 16.51 -8.64
CA GLY A 35 5.03 17.82 -8.05
C GLY A 35 3.59 18.28 -8.30
N VAL A 36 2.72 17.40 -8.80
CA VAL A 36 1.35 17.77 -9.16
C VAL A 36 0.40 17.77 -7.96
N GLY A 37 -0.38 18.84 -7.81
CA GLY A 37 -1.62 18.84 -7.04
C GLY A 37 -2.76 18.28 -7.89
N TYR A 38 -3.70 17.57 -7.27
CA TYR A 38 -4.91 17.08 -7.94
C TYR A 38 -6.09 17.91 -7.45
N GLU A 39 -6.83 18.55 -8.35
CA GLU A 39 -8.01 19.34 -8.01
C GLU A 39 -9.29 18.54 -8.23
N GLU A 40 -9.49 17.97 -9.42
CA GLU A 40 -10.73 17.30 -9.80
C GLU A 40 -10.51 16.20 -10.84
N ILE A 41 -11.35 15.15 -10.79
CA ILE A 41 -11.49 14.17 -11.87
C ILE A 41 -12.77 14.50 -12.61
N THR A 42 -12.67 14.82 -13.89
CA THR A 42 -13.80 15.17 -14.76
C THR A 42 -14.07 14.04 -15.76
N ARG A 43 -15.04 14.23 -16.65
CA ARG A 43 -15.30 13.28 -17.75
C ARG A 43 -14.21 13.28 -18.81
N GLU A 44 -13.49 14.38 -18.93
CA GLU A 44 -12.46 14.63 -19.93
C GLU A 44 -11.06 14.25 -19.45
N GLY A 45 -10.86 14.15 -18.12
CA GLY A 45 -9.57 13.77 -17.55
C GLY A 45 -9.39 14.19 -16.09
N VAL A 46 -8.17 14.60 -15.73
CA VAL A 46 -7.81 15.03 -14.37
C VAL A 46 -7.29 16.45 -14.41
N LEU A 47 -7.93 17.35 -13.67
CA LEU A 47 -7.44 18.71 -13.46
C LEU A 47 -6.33 18.68 -12.40
N VAL A 48 -5.13 19.09 -12.80
CA VAL A 48 -3.96 19.19 -11.94
C VAL A 48 -3.49 20.63 -11.80
N VAL A 49 -2.81 20.91 -10.70
CA VAL A 49 -2.18 22.21 -10.44
C VAL A 49 -0.69 22.01 -10.17
N ASP A 50 0.15 22.87 -10.72
CA ASP A 50 1.59 22.90 -10.43
C ASP A 50 1.89 23.66 -9.12
N ALA A 51 3.18 23.79 -8.77
CA ALA A 51 3.58 24.47 -7.54
C ALA A 51 3.38 25.99 -7.60
N GLU A 52 3.31 26.53 -8.81
CA GLU A 52 3.14 27.95 -9.12
C GLU A 52 1.67 28.36 -9.25
N GLY A 53 0.74 27.40 -9.16
CA GLY A 53 -0.71 27.62 -9.28
C GLY A 53 -1.26 27.51 -10.71
N GLY A 54 -0.43 27.12 -11.68
CA GLY A 54 -0.83 26.83 -13.04
C GLY A 54 -1.70 25.57 -13.11
N ARG A 55 -2.83 25.68 -13.81
CA ARG A 55 -3.79 24.57 -13.96
C ARG A 55 -3.65 23.92 -15.33
N GLU A 56 -3.65 22.59 -15.35
CA GLU A 56 -3.61 21.77 -16.55
C GLU A 56 -4.69 20.69 -16.47
N LEU A 57 -5.51 20.55 -17.51
CA LEU A 57 -6.33 19.35 -17.68
C LEU A 57 -5.46 18.28 -18.35
N VAL A 58 -5.24 17.16 -17.66
CA VAL A 58 -4.59 15.97 -18.23
C VAL A 58 -5.68 15.06 -18.80
N PRO A 59 -5.82 14.97 -20.13
CA PRO A 59 -6.90 14.18 -20.73
C PRO A 59 -6.71 12.68 -20.46
N ALA A 60 -7.80 12.00 -20.13
CA ALA A 60 -7.78 10.56 -19.91
C ALA A 60 -9.18 9.94 -20.04
N ASP A 61 -9.27 8.80 -20.74
CA ASP A 61 -10.49 7.97 -20.76
C ASP A 61 -10.66 7.17 -19.46
N HIS A 62 -9.53 6.85 -18.80
CA HIS A 62 -9.49 6.07 -17.57
C HIS A 62 -8.55 6.68 -16.55
N VAL A 63 -9.03 6.78 -15.31
CA VAL A 63 -8.26 7.26 -14.18
C VAL A 63 -8.10 6.13 -13.17
N VAL A 64 -6.85 5.73 -12.93
CA VAL A 64 -6.49 4.68 -11.96
C VAL A 64 -5.93 5.33 -10.70
N LEU A 65 -6.58 5.11 -9.57
CA LEU A 65 -6.15 5.63 -8.28
C LEU A 65 -5.24 4.62 -7.56
N ALA A 66 -3.94 4.91 -7.55
CA ALA A 66 -2.93 4.15 -6.81
C ALA A 66 -2.33 5.01 -5.68
N ALA A 67 -3.20 5.58 -4.83
CA ALA A 67 -2.83 6.61 -3.85
C ALA A 67 -2.34 6.05 -2.51
N GLY A 68 -2.33 4.74 -2.33
CA GLY A 68 -1.98 4.09 -1.06
C GLY A 68 -3.00 3.02 -0.69
N GLN A 69 -2.96 2.59 0.56
CA GLN A 69 -3.82 1.55 1.12
C GLN A 69 -4.11 1.86 2.59
N GLU A 70 -5.30 1.49 3.05
CA GLU A 70 -5.72 1.57 4.45
C GLU A 70 -5.80 0.17 5.04
N SER A 71 -5.62 0.07 6.36
CA SER A 71 -5.72 -1.23 7.04
C SER A 71 -7.17 -1.66 7.14
N GLU A 72 -7.49 -2.83 6.60
CA GLU A 72 -8.81 -3.43 6.77
C GLU A 72 -8.86 -4.28 8.06
N ARG A 73 -9.73 -3.92 9.02
CA ARG A 73 -9.71 -4.42 10.41
C ARG A 73 -11.04 -5.00 10.90
N ASP A 74 -12.07 -5.09 10.07
CA ASP A 74 -13.42 -5.51 10.50
C ASP A 74 -13.43 -6.94 11.02
N VAL A 75 -12.71 -7.85 10.35
CA VAL A 75 -12.59 -9.24 10.81
C VAL A 75 -11.88 -9.31 12.16
N ALA A 76 -10.81 -8.53 12.36
CA ALA A 76 -10.08 -8.50 13.62
C ALA A 76 -10.96 -7.95 14.77
N ALA A 77 -11.77 -6.92 14.50
CA ALA A 77 -12.73 -6.41 15.47
C ALA A 77 -13.81 -7.45 15.81
N THR A 78 -14.30 -8.17 14.79
CA THR A 78 -15.32 -9.23 14.95
C THR A 78 -14.81 -10.39 15.79
N LEU A 79 -13.62 -10.91 15.49
CA LEU A 79 -12.99 -11.99 16.26
C LEU A 79 -12.75 -11.58 17.72
N ARG A 80 -12.33 -10.33 17.94
CA ARG A 80 -12.13 -9.78 19.30
C ARG A 80 -13.44 -9.77 20.09
N ARG A 81 -14.53 -9.30 19.50
CA ARG A 81 -15.87 -9.32 20.15
C ARG A 81 -16.35 -10.73 20.45
N ALA A 82 -16.04 -11.70 19.58
CA ALA A 82 -16.37 -13.10 19.77
C ALA A 82 -15.45 -13.83 20.77
N GLY A 83 -14.43 -13.16 21.32
CA GLY A 83 -13.45 -13.78 22.22
C GLY A 83 -12.58 -14.85 21.55
N VAL A 84 -12.54 -14.89 20.21
CA VAL A 84 -11.72 -15.83 19.45
C VAL A 84 -10.28 -15.34 19.45
N PRO A 85 -9.30 -16.10 19.96
CA PRO A 85 -7.89 -15.70 19.90
C PRO A 85 -7.39 -15.65 18.46
N PHE A 86 -6.68 -14.57 18.09
CA PHE A 86 -6.08 -14.40 16.78
C PHE A 86 -4.78 -13.59 16.86
N GLU A 87 -4.03 -13.62 15.77
CA GLU A 87 -2.86 -12.77 15.53
C GLU A 87 -3.08 -11.96 14.25
N SER A 88 -2.46 -10.78 14.15
CA SER A 88 -2.52 -9.93 12.96
C SER A 88 -1.17 -9.95 12.23
N ALA A 89 -1.23 -9.97 10.90
CA ALA A 89 -0.05 -9.89 10.02
C ALA A 89 -0.43 -9.23 8.70
N GLY A 90 0.51 -8.52 8.06
CA GLY A 90 0.30 -7.87 6.78
C GLY A 90 -0.54 -6.59 6.89
N GLY A 91 -1.38 -6.30 5.89
CA GLY A 91 -2.08 -5.02 5.79
C GLY A 91 -3.06 -4.73 6.93
N VAL A 92 -3.64 -5.77 7.54
CA VAL A 92 -4.46 -5.63 8.75
C VAL A 92 -3.64 -5.18 9.96
N ALA A 93 -2.35 -5.51 10.04
CA ALA A 93 -1.48 -5.06 11.12
C ALA A 93 -1.10 -3.58 10.93
N GLY A 94 -0.78 -3.19 9.69
CA GLY A 94 -0.52 -1.81 9.31
C GLY A 94 -0.05 -1.68 7.87
N THR A 95 -0.35 -0.55 7.24
CA THR A 95 -0.05 -0.31 5.81
C THR A 95 1.24 0.48 5.56
N GLU A 96 1.74 1.20 6.56
CA GLU A 96 2.96 1.98 6.44
C GLU A 96 4.16 1.09 6.13
N GLY A 97 4.81 1.30 4.98
CA GLY A 97 5.95 0.47 4.55
C GLY A 97 5.59 -1.00 4.33
N LEU A 98 4.31 -1.34 4.19
CA LEU A 98 3.88 -2.71 3.93
C LEU A 98 4.36 -3.16 2.55
N ASN A 99 4.99 -4.32 2.52
CA ASN A 99 5.31 -5.06 1.30
C ASN A 99 5.21 -6.57 1.58
N ALA A 100 5.32 -7.37 0.52
CA ALA A 100 5.20 -8.83 0.62
C ALA A 100 6.23 -9.46 1.58
N VAL A 101 7.45 -8.91 1.63
CA VAL A 101 8.52 -9.40 2.52
C VAL A 101 8.12 -9.20 3.98
N ARG A 102 7.68 -7.98 4.33
CA ARG A 102 7.21 -7.65 5.67
C ARG A 102 5.99 -8.49 6.06
N ALA A 103 4.99 -8.58 5.19
CA ALA A 103 3.77 -9.34 5.45
C ALA A 103 4.08 -10.83 5.73
N THR A 104 4.97 -11.43 4.93
CA THR A 104 5.40 -12.82 5.12
C THR A 104 6.13 -13.01 6.44
N ALA A 105 7.06 -12.11 6.77
CA ALA A 105 7.80 -12.17 8.03
C ALA A 105 6.86 -12.04 9.26
N GLU A 106 5.86 -11.16 9.19
CA GLU A 106 4.85 -11.02 10.23
C GLU A 106 4.00 -12.29 10.37
N GLY A 107 3.60 -12.90 9.25
CA GLY A 107 2.86 -14.15 9.24
C GLY A 107 3.63 -15.29 9.90
N LEU A 108 4.93 -15.43 9.60
CA LEU A 108 5.80 -16.42 10.24
C LEU A 108 5.88 -16.22 11.76
N ARG A 109 6.08 -14.96 12.21
CA ARG A 109 6.12 -14.65 13.65
C ARG A 109 4.78 -14.93 14.32
N ALA A 110 3.66 -14.62 13.67
CA ALA A 110 2.32 -14.92 14.17
C ALA A 110 2.12 -16.44 14.35
N ALA A 111 2.53 -17.25 13.38
CA ALA A 111 2.47 -18.71 13.47
C ALA A 111 3.28 -19.26 14.67
N HIS A 112 4.48 -18.73 14.92
CA HIS A 112 5.29 -19.11 16.07
C HIS A 112 4.63 -18.73 17.41
N ARG A 113 4.02 -17.55 17.50
CA ARG A 113 3.29 -17.11 18.71
C ARG A 113 2.08 -18.01 19.00
N ILE A 114 1.26 -18.29 17.98
CA ILE A 114 0.12 -19.19 18.10
C ILE A 114 0.58 -20.58 18.58
N THR A 115 1.61 -21.14 17.96
CA THR A 115 2.14 -22.47 18.34
C THR A 115 2.60 -22.51 19.79
N ARG A 116 3.31 -21.47 20.25
CA ARG A 116 3.76 -21.36 21.63
C ARG A 116 2.59 -21.30 22.61
N ILE A 117 1.60 -20.45 22.36
CA ILE A 117 0.39 -20.32 23.19
C ILE A 117 -0.37 -21.64 23.26
N THR A 118 -0.54 -22.33 22.12
CA THR A 118 -1.23 -23.63 22.07
C THR A 118 -0.49 -24.70 22.88
N ARG A 119 0.84 -24.73 22.83
CA ARG A 119 1.66 -25.66 23.64
C ARG A 119 1.55 -25.36 25.13
N GLU A 120 1.64 -24.09 25.53
CA GLU A 120 1.49 -23.67 26.94
C GLU A 120 0.10 -24.05 27.50
N ARG A 121 -0.97 -23.85 26.72
CA ARG A 121 -2.34 -24.23 27.11
C ARG A 121 -2.56 -25.74 27.13
N GLY A 122 -1.95 -26.49 26.22
CA GLY A 122 -2.01 -27.96 26.18
C GLY A 122 -1.29 -28.63 27.36
N ASN A 123 -0.32 -27.94 27.97
CA ASN A 123 0.46 -28.43 29.11
C ASN A 123 -0.14 -28.05 30.48
N THR A 124 -1.30 -27.39 30.50
CA THR A 124 -2.00 -27.06 31.74
C THR A 124 -2.91 -28.25 32.13
N PRO A 125 -2.71 -28.92 33.29
CA PRO A 125 -3.56 -30.03 33.68
C PRO A 125 -5.01 -29.54 33.82
N ARG A 126 -5.93 -30.16 33.09
CA ARG A 126 -7.37 -29.92 33.27
C ARG A 126 -7.74 -30.42 34.66
N ARG A 127 -8.11 -29.49 35.55
CA ARG A 127 -8.74 -29.81 36.84
C ARG A 127 -10.19 -30.21 36.65
#